data_AF-C3NEM5-F1
#
_entry.id   AF-C3NEM5-F1
#
_cell.length_a   1.000
_cell.length_b   1.000
_cell.length_c   1.000
_cell.angle_alpha   90.00
_cell.angle_beta   90.00
_cell.angle_gamma   90.00
#
_symmetry.space_group_name_H-M   'P 1'
#
loop_
_entity.id
_entity.type
_entity.pdbx_description
1 polymer ?
#
loop_
_entity_poly.entity_id
_entity_poly.type
_entity_poly.pdbx_seq_one_letter_code
_entity_poly.pdbx_strand_id
1 'polypeptide(L)'
;MKQTDIKSLVNYVALKILGGSDYLLEALEEYLVKGEGPATVAYKYNISKHQLRGYAQRIIEKSGSEGKAKKLVPILKAISEGITPIVKKENDGSYECSLCNIIVAKEDSEEHIRKYHKEILNENINIMMQRLEKIKKDIQQNKAVIFTSVS
;
A
#
# COMPACT_ATOMS: atom_id res chain seq x y z
N MET A 1 -3.37 -22.36 -8.12
CA MET A 1 -3.12 -21.27 -7.16
C MET A 1 -2.35 -20.17 -7.86
N LYS A 2 -2.85 -18.92 -7.92
CA LYS A 2 -2.20 -17.84 -8.69
C LYS A 2 -0.87 -17.44 -8.02
N GLN A 3 0.16 -17.21 -8.83
CA GLN A 3 1.46 -16.74 -8.35
C GLN A 3 1.31 -15.31 -7.81
N THR A 4 1.98 -15.03 -6.70
CA THR A 4 1.96 -13.70 -6.07
C THR A 4 2.84 -12.75 -6.89
N ASP A 5 2.28 -11.64 -7.34
CA ASP A 5 3.03 -10.60 -8.05
C ASP A 5 3.37 -9.44 -7.09
N ILE A 6 4.51 -9.59 -6.41
CA ILE A 6 4.98 -8.65 -5.39
C ILE A 6 5.27 -7.27 -5.98
N LYS A 7 5.88 -7.19 -7.17
CA LYS A 7 6.22 -5.90 -7.78
C LYS A 7 4.94 -5.12 -8.12
N SER A 8 3.92 -5.81 -8.64
CA SER A 8 2.62 -5.20 -8.87
C SER A 8 1.90 -4.78 -7.59
N LEU A 9 2.06 -5.50 -6.48
CA LEU A 9 1.52 -5.09 -5.16
C LEU A 9 2.19 -3.82 -4.67
N VAL A 10 3.52 -3.79 -4.67
CA VAL A 10 4.31 -2.64 -4.22
C VAL A 10 4.00 -1.41 -5.07
N ASN A 11 3.97 -1.55 -6.39
CA ASN A 11 3.60 -0.46 -7.30
C ASN A 11 2.18 0.07 -7.02
N TYR A 12 1.21 -0.83 -6.81
CA TYR A 12 -0.15 -0.44 -6.48
C TYR A 12 -0.22 0.36 -5.18
N VAL A 13 0.44 -0.11 -4.13
CA VAL A 13 0.46 0.53 -2.81
C VAL A 13 1.16 1.88 -2.87
N ALA A 14 2.37 1.93 -3.44
CA ALA A 14 3.13 3.17 -3.58
C ALA A 14 2.30 4.23 -4.29
N LEU A 15 1.68 3.88 -5.41
CA LEU A 15 0.86 4.81 -6.17
C LEU A 15 -0.34 5.33 -5.39
N LYS A 16 -1.04 4.46 -4.65
CA LYS A 16 -2.18 4.86 -3.82
C LYS A 16 -1.77 5.84 -2.72
N ILE A 17 -0.67 5.58 -2.04
CA ILE A 17 -0.15 6.47 -0.99
C ILE A 17 0.24 7.82 -1.59
N LEU A 18 1.07 7.83 -2.64
CA LEU A 18 1.50 9.05 -3.31
C LEU A 18 0.32 9.88 -3.84
N GLY A 19 -0.74 9.20 -4.29
CA GLY A 19 -1.99 9.81 -4.76
C GLY A 19 -2.96 10.27 -3.68
N GLY A 20 -2.56 10.28 -2.40
CA GLY A 20 -3.39 10.80 -1.31
C GLY A 20 -4.25 9.76 -0.59
N SER A 21 -3.98 8.48 -0.77
CA SER A 21 -4.60 7.38 -0.01
C SER A 21 -3.59 6.73 0.93
N ASP A 22 -2.93 7.53 1.77
CA ASP A 22 -1.97 7.08 2.78
C ASP A 22 -2.60 6.17 3.84
N TYR A 23 -3.87 6.38 4.16
CA TYR A 23 -4.68 5.52 5.04
C TYR A 23 -4.98 4.10 4.49
N LEU A 24 -4.61 3.81 3.24
CA LEU A 24 -5.00 2.58 2.53
C LEU A 24 -4.66 1.32 3.34
N LEU A 25 -3.45 1.25 3.87
CA LEU A 25 -2.93 0.03 4.50
C LEU A 25 -3.49 -0.14 5.90
N GLU A 26 -3.71 0.93 6.66
CA GLU A 26 -4.42 0.88 7.93
C GLU A 26 -5.86 0.38 7.73
N ALA A 27 -6.57 0.93 6.74
CA ALA A 27 -7.93 0.52 6.43
C ALA A 27 -8.02 -0.96 6.03
N LEU A 28 -7.06 -1.43 5.22
CA LEU A 28 -6.98 -2.83 4.82
C LEU A 28 -6.57 -3.76 5.97
N GLU A 29 -5.70 -3.31 6.88
CA GLU A 29 -5.33 -4.08 8.05
C GLU A 29 -6.54 -4.29 8.97
N GLU A 30 -7.29 -3.24 9.25
CA GLU A 30 -8.53 -3.34 10.03
C GLU A 30 -9.57 -4.25 9.37
N TYR A 31 -9.79 -4.05 8.07
CA TYR A 31 -10.81 -4.82 7.34
C TYR A 31 -10.42 -6.28 7.11
N LEU A 32 -9.23 -6.56 6.57
CA LEU A 32 -8.84 -7.92 6.17
C LEU A 32 -8.19 -8.71 7.30
N VAL A 33 -7.36 -8.05 8.12
CA VAL A 33 -6.54 -8.75 9.13
C VAL A 33 -7.27 -8.83 10.45
N LYS A 34 -7.83 -7.71 10.94
CA LYS A 34 -8.57 -7.66 12.21
C LYS A 34 -10.03 -8.10 12.07
N GLY A 35 -10.57 -8.11 10.85
CA GLY A 35 -11.94 -8.55 10.57
C GLY A 35 -13.01 -7.53 10.92
N GLU A 36 -12.64 -6.25 11.00
CA GLU A 36 -13.57 -5.17 11.29
C GLU A 36 -14.64 -5.03 10.21
N GLY A 37 -15.85 -4.65 10.63
CA GLY A 37 -16.99 -4.50 9.71
C GLY A 37 -16.72 -3.47 8.61
N PRO A 38 -17.08 -3.73 7.34
CA PRO A 38 -16.75 -2.83 6.23
C PRO A 38 -17.40 -1.44 6.35
N ALA A 39 -18.55 -1.34 7.02
CA ALA A 39 -19.19 -0.04 7.29
C ALA A 39 -18.38 0.79 8.30
N THR A 40 -17.91 0.16 9.37
CA THR A 40 -17.11 0.79 10.42
C THR A 40 -15.80 1.34 9.85
N VAL A 41 -15.06 0.51 9.11
CA VAL A 41 -13.78 0.92 8.50
C VAL A 41 -14.00 2.01 7.45
N ALA A 42 -14.99 1.86 6.58
CA ALA A 42 -15.30 2.86 5.55
C ALA A 42 -15.63 4.23 6.16
N TYR A 43 -16.42 4.24 7.24
CA TYR A 43 -16.74 5.46 7.98
C TYR A 43 -15.49 6.09 8.61
N LYS A 44 -14.67 5.28 9.30
CA LYS A 44 -13.45 5.74 9.99
C LYS A 44 -12.47 6.46 9.05
N TYR A 45 -12.29 5.93 7.85
CA TYR A 45 -11.34 6.47 6.86
C TYR A 45 -11.99 7.40 5.82
N ASN A 46 -13.25 7.78 6.01
CA ASN A 46 -14.01 8.65 5.11
C ASN A 46 -13.96 8.19 3.63
N ILE A 47 -14.18 6.89 3.43
CA ILE A 47 -14.27 6.27 2.09
C ILE A 47 -15.59 5.52 1.94
N SER A 48 -15.98 5.21 0.70
CA SER A 48 -17.13 4.36 0.48
C SER A 48 -16.83 2.89 0.77
N LYS A 49 -17.85 2.13 1.18
CA LYS A 49 -17.77 0.66 1.31
C LYS A 49 -17.31 -0.01 0.01
N HIS A 50 -17.68 0.55 -1.14
CA HIS A 50 -17.29 0.06 -2.46
C HIS A 50 -15.79 0.27 -2.70
N GLN A 51 -15.24 1.44 -2.33
CA GLN A 51 -13.79 1.69 -2.43
C GLN A 51 -12.99 0.75 -1.54
N LEU A 52 -13.37 0.57 -0.27
CA LEU A 52 -12.70 -0.35 0.65
C LEU A 52 -12.66 -1.79 0.09
N ARG A 53 -13.80 -2.27 -0.40
CA ARG A 53 -13.91 -3.60 -1.03
C ARG A 53 -13.07 -3.69 -2.30
N GLY A 54 -13.05 -2.65 -3.13
CA GLY A 54 -12.22 -2.58 -4.33
C GLY A 54 -10.72 -2.65 -3.99
N TYR A 55 -10.27 -1.93 -2.97
CA TYR A 55 -8.89 -2.00 -2.47
C TYR A 55 -8.54 -3.41 -2.00
N ALA A 56 -9.40 -4.01 -1.18
CA ALA A 56 -9.21 -5.37 -0.70
C ALA A 56 -9.13 -6.36 -1.85
N GLN A 57 -10.05 -6.29 -2.82
CA GLN A 57 -10.06 -7.14 -3.99
C GLN A 57 -8.76 -7.01 -4.79
N ARG A 58 -8.26 -5.79 -5.04
CA ARG A 58 -7.00 -5.59 -5.78
C ARG A 58 -5.81 -6.20 -5.06
N ILE A 59 -5.74 -6.09 -3.74
CA ILE A 59 -4.68 -6.72 -2.95
C ILE A 59 -4.81 -8.26 -3.00
N ILE A 60 -6.02 -8.81 -2.87
CA ILE A 60 -6.27 -10.25 -2.95
C ILE A 60 -5.88 -10.82 -4.31
N GLU A 61 -6.28 -10.15 -5.40
CA GLU A 61 -5.97 -10.54 -6.78
C GLU A 61 -4.47 -10.61 -7.05
N LYS A 62 -3.71 -9.61 -6.57
CA LYS A 62 -2.25 -9.55 -6.74
C LYS A 62 -1.49 -10.45 -5.76
N SER A 63 -2.08 -10.72 -4.60
CA SER A 63 -1.55 -11.67 -3.61
C SER A 63 -1.76 -13.12 -4.03
N GLY A 64 -2.81 -13.39 -4.80
CA GLY A 64 -3.20 -14.71 -5.30
C GLY A 64 -4.20 -15.45 -4.41
N SER A 65 -4.44 -15.00 -3.17
CA SER A 65 -5.51 -15.46 -2.29
C SER A 65 -5.73 -14.51 -1.12
N GLU A 66 -6.90 -14.60 -0.46
CA GLU A 66 -7.21 -13.80 0.73
C GLU A 66 -6.27 -14.12 1.90
N GLY A 67 -6.00 -15.40 2.16
CA GLY A 67 -5.07 -15.80 3.23
C GLY A 67 -3.65 -15.24 3.03
N LYS A 68 -3.18 -15.13 1.78
CA LYS A 68 -1.90 -14.47 1.46
C LYS A 68 -2.00 -12.95 1.65
N ALA A 69 -3.10 -12.34 1.21
CA ALA A 69 -3.33 -10.91 1.39
C ALA A 69 -3.29 -10.51 2.87
N LYS A 70 -3.95 -11.25 3.76
CA LYS A 70 -3.92 -10.99 5.22
C LYS A 70 -2.50 -11.00 5.80
N LYS A 71 -1.63 -11.88 5.31
CA LYS A 71 -0.21 -11.93 5.73
C LYS A 71 0.62 -10.81 5.11
N LEU A 72 0.31 -10.39 3.89
CA LEU A 72 1.07 -9.38 3.16
C LEU A 72 0.73 -7.95 3.59
N VAL A 73 -0.50 -7.65 3.99
CA VAL A 73 -0.92 -6.29 4.37
C VAL A 73 -0.03 -5.69 5.48
N PRO A 74 0.26 -6.38 6.60
CA PRO A 74 1.18 -5.84 7.62
C PRO A 74 2.61 -5.63 7.09
N ILE A 75 3.08 -6.50 6.19
CA ILE A 75 4.41 -6.36 5.57
C ILE A 75 4.43 -5.14 4.64
N LEU A 76 3.40 -4.97 3.81
CA LEU A 76 3.24 -3.81 2.93
C LEU A 76 3.22 -2.51 3.74
N LYS A 77 2.54 -2.51 4.89
CA LYS A 77 2.51 -1.37 5.82
C LYS A 77 3.92 -1.04 6.32
N ALA A 78 4.64 -2.03 6.84
CA ALA A 78 6.01 -1.83 7.33
C ALA A 78 6.97 -1.31 6.24
N ILE A 79 6.92 -1.87 5.02
CA ILE A 79 7.84 -1.40 3.95
C ILE A 79 7.44 -0.04 3.38
N SER A 80 6.18 0.38 3.53
CA SER A 80 5.69 1.69 3.08
C SER A 80 5.97 2.84 4.04
N GLU A 81 6.51 2.55 5.22
CA GLU A 81 6.71 3.56 6.28
C GLU A 81 7.51 4.78 5.80
N GLY A 82 7.00 5.98 6.07
CA GLY A 82 7.63 7.23 5.64
C GLY A 82 7.40 7.62 4.18
N ILE A 83 6.67 6.83 3.39
CA ILE A 83 6.17 7.27 2.09
C ILE A 83 4.94 8.14 2.33
N THR A 84 4.96 9.38 1.83
CA THR A 84 3.92 10.36 2.08
C THR A 84 3.19 10.76 0.79
N PRO A 85 1.91 11.18 0.87
CA PRO A 85 1.21 11.76 -0.26
C PRO A 85 1.93 12.93 -0.91
N ILE A 86 1.94 12.92 -2.24
CA ILE A 86 2.35 14.06 -3.07
C ILE A 86 1.13 14.87 -3.46
N VAL A 87 0.02 14.18 -3.77
CA VAL A 87 -1.26 14.86 -4.00
C VAL A 87 -1.99 14.98 -2.66
N LYS A 88 -2.28 16.22 -2.26
CA LYS A 88 -2.93 16.54 -0.99
C LYS A 88 -4.21 17.30 -1.24
N LYS A 89 -5.17 17.15 -0.33
CA LYS A 89 -6.41 17.92 -0.34
C LYS A 89 -6.16 19.24 0.37
N GLU A 90 -6.38 20.34 -0.34
CA GLU A 90 -6.26 21.69 0.19
C GLU A 90 -7.53 22.13 0.94
N ASN A 91 -7.44 23.24 1.67
CA ASN A 91 -8.53 23.76 2.50
C ASN A 91 -9.78 24.13 1.71
N ASP A 92 -9.63 24.53 0.45
CA ASP A 92 -10.72 24.85 -0.47
C ASP A 92 -11.37 23.60 -1.09
N GLY A 93 -10.86 22.41 -0.75
CA GLY A 93 -11.35 21.13 -1.23
C GLY A 93 -10.73 20.66 -2.54
N SER A 94 -9.87 21.48 -3.16
CA SER A 94 -9.10 21.07 -4.33
C SER A 94 -8.02 20.05 -3.95
N TYR A 95 -7.51 19.32 -4.94
CA TYR A 95 -6.38 18.40 -4.76
C TYR A 95 -5.19 18.96 -5.52
N GLU A 96 -4.08 19.20 -4.84
CA GLU A 96 -2.88 19.81 -5.42
C GLU A 96 -1.70 18.85 -5.33
N CYS A 97 -0.92 18.77 -6.40
CA CYS A 97 0.35 18.04 -6.42
C CYS A 97 1.47 18.91 -5.87
N SER A 98 2.10 18.50 -4.76
CA SER A 98 3.15 19.28 -4.10
C SER A 98 4.49 19.33 -4.85
N LEU A 99 4.64 18.63 -5.98
CA LEU A 99 5.87 18.62 -6.79
C LEU A 99 5.82 19.59 -7.97
N CYS A 100 4.64 19.78 -8.56
CA CYS A 100 4.45 20.66 -9.72
C CYS A 100 3.40 21.76 -9.50
N ASN A 101 2.76 21.79 -8.33
CA ASN A 101 1.73 22.76 -7.93
C ASN A 101 0.53 22.81 -8.89
N ILE A 102 0.23 21.67 -9.53
CA ILE A 102 -0.93 21.53 -10.41
C ILE A 102 -2.11 21.02 -9.60
N ILE A 103 -3.26 21.67 -9.77
CA ILE A 103 -4.54 21.19 -9.27
C ILE A 103 -4.99 20.01 -10.14
N VAL A 104 -5.25 18.88 -9.51
CA VAL A 104 -5.68 17.63 -10.13
C VAL A 104 -7.05 17.23 -9.60
N ALA A 105 -7.85 16.54 -10.40
CA ALA A 105 -9.02 15.87 -9.87
C ALA A 105 -8.58 14.72 -8.94
N LYS A 106 -9.40 14.42 -7.93
CA LYS A 106 -9.12 13.31 -6.99
C LYS A 106 -8.97 11.99 -7.74
N GLU A 107 -9.82 11.76 -8.74
CA GLU A 107 -9.86 10.53 -9.53
C GLU A 107 -8.61 10.39 -10.41
N ASP A 108 -8.04 11.53 -10.84
CA ASP A 108 -6.88 11.59 -11.75
C ASP A 108 -5.54 11.65 -11.01
N SER A 109 -5.56 11.73 -9.68
CA SER A 109 -4.35 11.90 -8.85
C SER A 109 -3.31 10.79 -9.10
N GLU A 110 -3.77 9.54 -9.21
CA GLU A 110 -2.92 8.40 -9.52
C GLU A 110 -2.38 8.43 -10.96
N GLU A 111 -3.20 8.88 -11.91
CA GLU A 111 -2.79 8.99 -13.31
C GLU A 111 -1.77 10.11 -13.50
N HIS A 112 -1.97 11.23 -12.83
CA HIS A 112 -1.03 12.35 -12.78
C HIS A 112 0.36 11.90 -12.32
N ILE A 113 0.45 11.17 -11.20
CA ILE A 113 1.73 10.65 -10.69
C ILE A 113 2.38 9.70 -11.70
N ARG A 114 1.62 8.77 -12.29
CA ARG A 114 2.15 7.83 -13.29
C ARG A 114 2.72 8.53 -14.52
N LYS A 115 2.08 9.60 -14.99
CA LYS A 115 2.46 10.32 -16.21
C LYS A 115 3.60 11.31 -15.98
N TYR A 116 3.51 12.10 -14.91
CA TYR A 116 4.37 13.28 -14.72
C TYR A 116 5.44 13.08 -13.63
N HIS A 117 5.26 12.14 -12.70
CA HIS A 117 6.17 11.89 -11.58
C HIS A 117 6.61 10.42 -11.52
N LYS A 118 6.83 9.82 -12.69
CA LYS A 118 7.23 8.41 -12.83
C LYS A 118 8.53 8.09 -12.10
N GLU A 119 9.48 9.02 -12.08
CA GLU A 119 10.77 8.85 -11.39
C GLU A 119 10.56 8.70 -9.88
N ILE A 120 9.81 9.61 -9.26
CA ILE A 120 9.46 9.56 -7.84
C ILE A 120 8.68 8.29 -7.49
N LEU A 121 7.75 7.87 -8.35
CA LEU A 121 7.05 6.59 -8.17
C LEU A 121 8.03 5.41 -8.17
N ASN A 122 8.95 5.35 -9.14
CA ASN A 122 9.94 4.28 -9.24
C ASN A 122 10.92 4.27 -8.06
N GLU A 123 11.35 5.43 -7.59
CA GLU A 123 12.20 5.56 -6.40
C GLU A 123 11.51 4.97 -5.17
N ASN A 124 10.24 5.33 -4.93
CA ASN A 124 9.46 4.79 -3.81
C ASN A 124 9.24 3.27 -3.94
N ILE A 125 8.97 2.77 -5.14
CA ILE A 125 8.90 1.33 -5.40
C ILE A 125 10.23 0.64 -5.06
N ASN A 126 11.36 1.22 -5.48
CA ASN A 126 12.68 0.67 -5.20
C ASN A 126 12.98 0.64 -3.69
N ILE A 127 12.64 1.71 -2.96
CA ILE A 127 12.78 1.79 -1.50
C ILE A 127 11.96 0.66 -0.83
N MET A 128 10.68 0.52 -1.20
CA MET A 128 9.82 -0.54 -0.64
C MET A 128 10.37 -1.95 -0.95
N MET A 129 10.85 -2.18 -2.18
CA MET A 129 11.43 -3.46 -2.57
C MET A 129 12.72 -3.77 -1.80
N GLN A 130 13.60 -2.78 -1.60
CA GLN A 130 14.81 -2.95 -0.79
C GLN A 130 14.48 -3.30 0.66
N ARG A 131 13.50 -2.62 1.26
CA ARG A 131 13.01 -2.91 2.62
C ARG A 131 12.41 -4.32 2.70
N LEU A 132 11.67 -4.75 1.68
CA LEU A 132 11.13 -6.11 1.61
C LEU A 132 12.25 -7.16 1.57
N GLU A 133 13.29 -6.95 0.78
CA GLU A 133 14.44 -7.87 0.73
C GLU A 133 15.18 -7.93 2.07
N LYS A 134 15.29 -6.81 2.79
CA LYS A 134 15.84 -6.80 4.16
C LYS A 134 15.00 -7.65 5.11
N ILE A 135 13.67 -7.45 5.14
CA ILE A 135 12.75 -8.25 5.97
C ILE A 135 12.88 -9.75 5.65
N LYS A 136 12.96 -10.13 4.36
CA LYS A 136 13.15 -11.53 3.96
C LYS A 136 14.45 -12.12 4.50
N LYS A 137 15.55 -11.38 4.42
CA LYS A 137 16.86 -11.81 4.95
C LYS A 137 16.80 -11.99 6.46
N ASP A 138 16.20 -11.05 7.17
CA ASP A 138 16.07 -11.10 8.63
C ASP A 138 15.25 -12.33 9.07
N ILE A 139 14.15 -12.63 8.36
CA ILE A 139 13.35 -13.84 8.62
C ILE A 139 14.15 -15.13 8.35
N GLN A 140 14.93 -15.17 7.26
CA GLN A 140 15.76 -16.34 6.92
C GLN A 140 16.87 -16.57 7.96
N GLN A 141 17.54 -15.50 8.39
CA GLN A 141 18.58 -15.56 9.42
C GLN A 141 18.00 -16.00 10.77
N ASN A 142 16.89 -15.41 11.21
CA ASN A 142 16.22 -15.80 12.45
C ASN A 142 15.80 -17.27 12.43
N LYS A 143 15.30 -17.77 11.30
CA LYS A 143 14.96 -19.18 11.14
C LYS A 143 16.21 -20.07 11.25
N ALA A 144 17.32 -19.70 10.61
CA ALA A 144 18.57 -20.46 10.70
C ALA A 144 19.11 -20.54 12.13
N VAL A 145 19.07 -19.43 12.90
CA VAL A 145 19.51 -19.41 14.31
C VAL A 145 18.69 -20.33 15.19
N ILE A 146 17.35 -20.40 14.99
CA ILE A 146 16.48 -21.32 15.74
C ILE A 146 16.85 -22.78 15.47
N PHE A 147 17.19 -23.14 14.22
CA PHE A 147 17.59 -24.51 13.92
C PHE A 147 18.96 -24.90 14.48
N THR A 148 19.92 -23.96 14.56
CA THR A 148 21.26 -24.25 15.12
C THR A 148 21.32 -24.19 16.64
N SER A 149 20.35 -23.55 17.31
CA SER A 149 20.30 -23.45 18.78
C SER A 149 19.52 -24.58 19.47
N VAL A 150 18.90 -25.47 18.68
CA VAL A 150 18.15 -26.64 19.16
C VAL A 150 18.95 -27.94 18.93
N SER A 151 20.22 -27.84 18.51
CA SER A 151 21.14 -28.98 18.34
C SER A 151 22.14 -29.09 19.49
#